data_AF-A0A6M3GUK1-F1
#
_entry.id   AF-A0A6M3GUK1-F1
#
_cell.length_a   1.000
_cell.length_b   1.000
_cell.length_c   1.000
_cell.angle_alpha   90.00
_cell.angle_beta   90.00
_cell.angle_gamma   90.00
#
_symmetry.space_group_name_H-M   'P 1'
#
loop_
_entity.id
_entity.type
_entity.pdbx_description
1 polymer ?
#
loop_
_entity_poly.entity_id
_entity_poly.type
_entity_poly.pdbx_seq_one_letter_code
_entity_poly.pdbx_strand_id
1 'polypeptide(L)'
;MPFGQVPVLEIDGKKMHQSTAICRYLAKQYGLLGKDDWENLEIDAAVDTIHDLRTKIASYAYESHAEAKEAKYEPLVKETIPYYLERLDAQVKRNGGYLVGGKLTWADLVFVALLDYLN
;
A
#
# COMPACT_ATOMS: atom_id res chain seq x y z
N MET A 1 -22.03 -7.71 5.95
CA MET A 1 -20.62 -7.62 5.57
C MET A 1 -20.56 -7.65 4.05
N PRO A 2 -20.37 -6.51 3.36
CA PRO A 2 -20.28 -6.50 1.91
C PRO A 2 -19.22 -7.52 1.44
N PHE A 3 -19.57 -8.36 0.45
CA PHE A 3 -18.69 -9.39 -0.12
C PHE A 3 -18.09 -10.41 0.87
N GLY A 4 -18.58 -10.48 2.11
CA GLY A 4 -18.05 -11.43 3.12
C GLY A 4 -16.60 -11.17 3.52
N GLN A 5 -16.10 -9.95 3.31
CA GLN A 5 -14.71 -9.57 3.59
C GLN A 5 -14.63 -8.37 4.53
N VAL A 6 -13.46 -8.22 5.17
CA VAL A 6 -13.05 -7.05 5.95
C VAL A 6 -11.88 -6.35 5.24
N PRO A 7 -11.65 -5.05 5.47
CA PRO A 7 -12.37 -4.15 6.39
C PRO A 7 -13.72 -3.65 5.85
N VAL A 8 -14.60 -3.28 6.79
CA VAL A 8 -15.85 -2.55 6.54
C VAL A 8 -15.85 -1.30 7.42
N LEU A 9 -16.00 -0.13 6.80
CA LEU A 9 -16.23 1.14 7.50
C LEU A 9 -17.74 1.41 7.56
N GLU A 10 -18.25 1.80 8.71
CA GLU A 10 -19.64 2.22 8.89
C GLU A 10 -19.69 3.65 9.43
N ILE A 11 -20.34 4.56 8.70
CA ILE A 11 -20.58 5.95 9.10
C ILE A 11 -22.07 6.22 8.96
N ASP A 12 -22.73 6.62 10.05
CA ASP A 12 -24.17 6.92 10.10
C ASP A 12 -25.05 5.82 9.50
N GLY A 13 -24.72 4.55 9.80
CA GLY A 13 -25.43 3.37 9.29
C GLY A 13 -25.13 3.01 7.83
N LYS A 14 -24.33 3.81 7.10
CA LYS A 14 -23.88 3.50 5.74
C LYS A 14 -22.58 2.70 5.79
N LYS A 15 -22.57 1.54 5.15
CA LYS A 15 -21.41 0.63 5.11
C LYS A 15 -20.64 0.76 3.80
N MET A 16 -19.31 0.81 3.90
CA MET A 16 -18.37 0.78 2.77
C MET A 16 -17.29 -0.28 3.00
N HIS A 17 -16.76 -0.87 1.93
CA HIS A 17 -15.72 -1.89 1.96
C HIS A 17 -14.55 -1.51 1.04
N GLN A 18 -13.51 -2.36 0.97
CA GLN A 18 -12.20 -2.11 0.35
C GLN A 18 -11.33 -1.11 1.11
N SER A 19 -10.23 -1.61 1.69
CA SER A 19 -9.29 -0.82 2.49
C SER A 19 -8.81 0.42 1.75
N THR A 20 -8.38 0.30 0.50
CA THR A 20 -7.82 1.40 -0.30
C THR A 20 -8.86 2.49 -0.57
N ALA A 21 -10.10 2.10 -0.91
CA ALA A 21 -11.19 3.05 -1.14
C ALA A 21 -11.56 3.79 0.15
N ILE A 22 -11.63 3.08 1.27
CA ILE A 22 -11.86 3.64 2.60
C ILE A 22 -10.75 4.63 2.97
N CYS A 23 -9.48 4.23 2.83
CA CYS A 23 -8.33 5.09 3.13
C CYS A 23 -8.35 6.38 2.29
N ARG A 24 -8.58 6.28 0.97
CA ARG A 24 -8.69 7.46 0.10
C ARG A 24 -9.86 8.38 0.48
N TYR A 25 -11.01 7.81 0.83
CA TYR A 25 -12.15 8.60 1.31
C TYR A 25 -11.81 9.37 2.59
N LEU A 26 -11.22 8.69 3.58
CA LEU A 26 -10.80 9.32 4.84
C LEU A 26 -9.67 10.34 4.62
N ALA A 27 -8.76 10.09 3.68
CA ALA A 27 -7.71 11.03 3.31
C ALA A 27 -8.30 12.37 2.86
N LYS A 28 -9.39 12.33 2.08
CA LYS A 28 -10.15 13.53 1.70
C LYS A 28 -10.75 14.25 2.91
N GLN A 29 -11.29 13.50 3.88
CA GLN A 29 -11.92 14.10 5.06
C GLN A 29 -10.91 14.77 5.99
N TYR A 30 -9.67 14.27 6.02
CA TYR A 30 -8.63 14.72 6.96
C TYR A 30 -7.47 15.49 6.32
N GLY A 31 -7.60 15.93 5.07
CA GLY A 31 -6.61 16.78 4.41
C GLY A 31 -5.29 16.07 4.06
N LEU A 32 -5.32 14.76 3.81
CA LEU A 32 -4.17 13.93 3.48
C LEU A 32 -4.05 13.63 1.98
N LEU A 33 -4.70 14.45 1.15
CA LEU A 33 -4.62 14.42 -0.31
C LEU A 33 -3.50 15.35 -0.84
N GLY A 34 -3.18 15.17 -2.11
CA GLY A 34 -2.33 16.07 -2.88
C GLY A 34 -2.94 17.46 -3.02
N LYS A 35 -2.13 18.43 -3.44
CA LYS A 35 -2.59 19.81 -3.66
C LYS A 35 -3.48 19.98 -4.91
N ASP A 36 -3.35 19.05 -5.85
CA ASP A 36 -4.07 19.04 -7.13
C ASP A 36 -4.32 17.60 -7.59
N ASP A 37 -5.04 17.45 -8.71
CA ASP A 37 -5.40 16.15 -9.27
C ASP A 37 -4.17 15.33 -9.71
N TRP A 38 -3.07 15.99 -10.06
CA TRP A 38 -1.84 15.32 -10.47
C TRP A 38 -1.12 14.71 -9.27
N GLU A 39 -0.97 15.46 -8.17
CA GLU A 39 -0.44 14.89 -6.93
C GLU A 39 -1.34 13.77 -6.39
N ASN A 40 -2.67 13.88 -6.54
CA ASN A 40 -3.58 12.79 -6.17
C ASN A 40 -3.35 11.53 -7.03
N LEU A 41 -3.10 11.68 -8.33
CA LEU A 41 -2.73 10.57 -9.20
C LEU A 41 -1.40 9.94 -8.79
N GLU A 42 -0.40 10.74 -8.44
CA GLU A 42 0.88 10.24 -7.95
C GLU A 42 0.75 9.48 -6.62
N ILE A 43 -0.11 9.96 -5.71
CA ILE A 43 -0.42 9.28 -4.45
C ILE A 43 -1.11 7.94 -4.71
N ASP A 44 -2.10 7.92 -5.62
CA ASP A 44 -2.79 6.69 -6.02
C ASP A 44 -1.80 5.67 -6.61
N ALA A 45 -0.93 6.11 -7.51
CA ALA A 45 0.09 5.26 -8.11
C ALA A 45 1.08 4.69 -7.08
N ALA A 46 1.48 5.50 -6.08
CA ALA A 46 2.35 5.04 -4.99
C ALA A 46 1.66 3.94 -4.16
N VAL A 47 0.38 4.14 -3.80
CA VAL A 47 -0.40 3.15 -3.04
C VAL A 47 -0.59 1.85 -3.82
N ASP A 48 -0.94 1.93 -5.10
CA ASP A 48 -1.10 0.75 -5.94
C ASP A 48 0.22 -0.02 -6.09
N THR A 49 1.34 0.70 -6.24
CA THR A 49 2.69 0.09 -6.25
C THR A 49 3.03 -0.62 -4.93
N ILE A 50 2.64 -0.04 -3.80
CA ILE A 50 2.78 -0.69 -2.47
C ILE A 50 1.93 -1.94 -2.39
N HIS A 51 0.70 -1.91 -2.93
CA HIS A 51 -0.17 -3.08 -2.99
C HIS A 51 0.35 -4.18 -3.92
N ASP A 52 1.03 -3.84 -5.01
CA ASP A 52 1.72 -4.80 -5.87
C ASP A 52 2.82 -5.54 -5.10
N LEU A 53 3.69 -4.80 -4.40
CA LEU A 53 4.71 -5.39 -3.53
C LEU A 53 4.08 -6.30 -2.47
N ARG A 54 3.08 -5.78 -1.75
CA ARG A 54 2.34 -6.54 -0.72
C ARG A 54 1.75 -7.83 -1.30
N THR A 55 1.21 -7.81 -2.51
CA THR A 55 0.63 -8.99 -3.16
C THR A 55 1.69 -10.03 -3.51
N LYS A 56 2.89 -9.60 -3.93
CA LYS A 56 4.03 -10.50 -4.18
C LYS A 56 4.51 -11.16 -2.88
N ILE A 57 4.63 -10.40 -1.79
CA ILE A 57 4.98 -10.93 -0.47
C ILE A 57 3.92 -11.91 0.02
N ALA A 58 2.64 -11.55 -0.08
CA ALA A 58 1.51 -12.41 0.29
C ALA A 58 1.49 -13.73 -0.51
N SER A 59 1.88 -13.70 -1.79
CA SER A 59 1.93 -14.90 -2.65
C SER A 59 2.94 -15.95 -2.18
N TYR A 60 3.98 -15.51 -1.46
CA TYR A 60 4.93 -16.39 -0.77
C TYR A 60 4.41 -16.75 0.63
N ALA A 61 3.98 -15.75 1.42
CA ALA A 61 3.58 -15.95 2.82
C ALA A 61 2.44 -16.97 2.95
N TYR A 62 1.44 -16.90 2.06
CA TYR A 62 0.28 -17.78 2.04
C TYR A 62 0.42 -18.98 1.09
N GLU A 63 1.59 -19.23 0.52
CA GLU A 63 1.83 -20.48 -0.20
C GLU A 63 1.79 -21.65 0.80
N SER A 64 1.02 -22.67 0.45
CA SER A 64 0.77 -23.85 1.29
C SER A 64 1.62 -25.05 0.88
N HIS A 65 2.06 -25.10 -0.38
CA HIS A 65 2.94 -26.17 -0.87
C HIS A 65 4.39 -25.82 -0.58
N ALA A 66 5.06 -26.63 0.23
CA ALA A 66 6.42 -26.37 0.68
C ALA A 66 7.41 -26.13 -0.48
N GLU A 67 7.39 -26.97 -1.52
CA GLU A 67 8.28 -26.83 -2.68
C GLU A 67 8.06 -25.54 -3.45
N ALA A 68 6.79 -25.16 -3.68
CA ALA A 68 6.45 -23.90 -4.35
C ALA A 68 6.81 -22.68 -3.49
N LYS A 69 6.70 -22.80 -2.17
CA LYS A 69 7.07 -21.73 -1.22
C LYS A 69 8.58 -21.50 -1.23
N GLU A 70 9.36 -22.58 -1.17
CA GLU A 70 10.82 -22.53 -1.24
C GLU A 70 11.30 -21.92 -2.56
N ALA A 71 10.72 -22.35 -3.69
CA ALA A 71 11.06 -21.83 -5.01
C ALA A 71 10.76 -20.32 -5.18
N LYS A 72 9.80 -19.78 -4.42
CA LYS A 72 9.45 -18.35 -4.42
C LYS A 72 10.35 -17.51 -3.53
N TYR A 73 11.05 -18.11 -2.56
CA TYR A 73 11.78 -17.36 -1.54
C TYR A 73 12.91 -16.54 -2.15
N GLU A 74 13.89 -17.17 -2.79
CA GLU A 74 15.07 -16.44 -3.30
C GLU A 74 14.72 -15.30 -4.27
N PRO A 75 13.86 -15.47 -5.30
CA PRO A 75 13.47 -14.37 -6.18
C PRO A 75 12.73 -13.25 -5.45
N LEU A 76 11.94 -13.58 -4.42
CA LEU A 76 11.24 -12.58 -3.62
C LEU A 76 12.22 -11.70 -2.83
N VAL A 77 13.10 -12.31 -2.04
CA VAL A 77 14.01 -11.57 -1.15
C VAL A 77 15.21 -10.94 -1.87
N LYS A 78 15.75 -11.56 -2.92
CA LYS A 78 16.95 -11.06 -3.61
C LYS A 78 16.65 -10.12 -4.77
N GLU A 79 15.47 -10.20 -5.37
CA GLU A 79 15.15 -9.41 -6.57
C GLU A 79 13.94 -8.51 -6.33
N THR A 80 12.79 -9.09 -5.97
CA THR A 80 11.52 -8.37 -5.91
C THR A 80 11.51 -7.31 -4.81
N ILE A 81 11.75 -7.69 -3.55
CA ILE A 81 11.71 -6.75 -2.43
C ILE A 81 12.72 -5.60 -2.65
N PRO A 82 14.00 -5.87 -2.98
CA PRO A 82 14.96 -4.81 -3.28
C PRO A 82 14.51 -3.91 -4.43
N TYR A 83 14.01 -4.47 -5.54
CA TYR A 83 13.57 -3.69 -6.70
C TYR A 83 12.51 -2.63 -6.33
N TYR A 84 11.51 -3.01 -5.54
CA TYR A 84 10.44 -2.10 -5.13
C TYR A 84 10.94 -1.12 -4.07
N LEU A 85 11.64 -1.59 -3.03
CA LEU A 85 12.09 -0.73 -1.93
C LEU A 85 13.12 0.31 -2.39
N GLU A 86 14.02 -0.03 -3.31
CA GLU A 86 14.95 0.96 -3.89
C GLU A 86 14.22 2.08 -4.63
N ARG A 87 13.14 1.76 -5.35
CA ARG A 87 12.35 2.75 -6.10
C ARG A 87 11.49 3.61 -5.19
N LEU A 88 10.88 3.00 -4.18
CA LEU A 88 10.11 3.70 -3.14
C LEU A 88 11.03 4.60 -2.32
N ASP A 89 12.22 4.13 -1.92
CA ASP A 89 13.23 4.95 -1.23
C ASP A 89 13.69 6.13 -2.08
N ALA A 90 13.97 5.91 -3.38
CA ALA A 90 14.30 7.00 -4.28
C ALA A 90 13.15 8.01 -4.43
N GLN A 91 11.91 7.55 -4.44
CA GLN A 91 10.73 8.42 -4.47
C GLN A 91 10.60 9.25 -3.18
N VAL A 92 10.80 8.63 -2.01
CA VAL A 92 10.78 9.29 -0.71
C VAL A 92 11.87 10.37 -0.62
N LYS A 93 13.09 10.06 -1.08
CA LYS A 93 14.20 11.01 -1.12
C LYS A 93 13.90 12.23 -2.00
N ARG A 94 13.29 12.03 -3.18
CA ARG A 94 12.90 13.14 -4.08
C ARG A 94 11.80 14.03 -3.50
N ASN A 95 11.00 13.49 -2.58
CA ASN A 95 9.85 14.15 -1.96
C ASN A 95 10.11 14.51 -0.49
N GLY A 96 11.37 14.81 -0.12
CA GLY A 96 11.70 15.36 1.19
C GLY A 96 11.34 14.48 2.39
N GLY A 97 11.30 13.16 2.22
CA GLY A 97 10.97 12.22 3.29
C GLY A 97 9.53 11.69 3.29
N TYR A 98 8.72 12.08 2.30
CA TYR A 98 7.36 11.56 2.08
C TYR A 98 7.23 10.93 0.70
N LEU A 99 6.19 10.14 0.42
CA LEU A 99 6.03 9.49 -0.88
C LEU A 99 5.69 10.48 -2.00
N VAL A 100 4.90 11.54 -1.73
CA VAL A 100 4.46 12.52 -2.73
C VAL A 100 4.34 13.92 -2.13
N GLY A 101 4.71 14.94 -2.89
CA GLY A 101 4.37 16.34 -2.61
C GLY A 101 5.12 16.99 -1.44
N GLY A 102 6.17 16.34 -0.91
CA GLY A 102 6.96 16.92 0.19
C GLY A 102 6.24 17.01 1.53
N LYS A 103 5.11 16.31 1.69
CA LYS A 103 4.25 16.40 2.88
C LYS A 103 3.60 15.05 3.18
N LEU A 104 3.09 14.90 4.40
CA LEU A 104 2.33 13.71 4.79
C LEU A 104 1.06 13.55 3.94
N THR A 105 0.89 12.37 3.36
CA THR A 105 -0.29 11.95 2.61
C THR A 105 -0.75 10.58 3.10
N TRP A 106 -1.89 10.12 2.59
CA TRP A 106 -2.37 8.79 2.92
C TRP A 106 -1.53 7.65 2.33
N ALA A 107 -0.70 7.90 1.30
CA ALA A 107 0.26 6.90 0.82
C ALA A 107 1.28 6.52 1.89
N ASP A 108 1.76 7.50 2.66
CA ASP A 108 2.73 7.28 3.74
C ASP A 108 2.11 6.41 4.85
N LEU A 109 0.84 6.70 5.19
CA LEU A 109 0.10 5.92 6.19
C LEU A 109 -0.13 4.48 5.72
N VAL A 110 -0.48 4.26 4.45
CA VAL A 110 -0.63 2.92 3.88
C VAL A 110 0.70 2.17 3.92
N PHE A 111 1.79 2.82 3.52
CA PHE A 111 3.11 2.21 3.52
C PHE A 111 3.50 1.74 4.93
N VAL A 112 3.47 2.66 5.91
CA VAL A 112 3.88 2.37 7.29
C VAL A 112 2.98 1.33 7.94
N ALA A 113 1.65 1.41 7.76
CA ALA A 113 0.72 0.46 8.33
C ALA A 113 0.89 -0.97 7.78
N LEU A 114 1.45 -1.12 6.58
CA LEU A 114 1.75 -2.42 6.00
C LEU A 114 3.11 -2.97 6.43
N LEU A 115 4.06 -2.16 6.92
CA LEU A 115 5.40 -2.63 7.27
C LEU A 115 5.38 -3.79 8.27
N ASP A 116 4.59 -3.69 9.34
CA ASP A 116 4.47 -4.75 10.34
C ASP A 116 3.84 -6.04 9.79
N TYR A 117 2.99 -5.91 8.77
CA TYR A 117 2.39 -7.06 8.09
C TYR A 117 3.36 -7.72 7.08
N LEU A 118 4.34 -6.95 6.58
CA LEU A 118 5.33 -7.42 5.60
C LEU A 118 6.60 -8.00 6.24
N ASN A 119 6.82 -7.78 7.54
CA ASN A 119 7.88 -8.39 8.36
C ASN A 119 7.56 -9.83 8.75
#